data_AF-Q4SZG2-F1
#
_entry.id   AF-Q4SZG2-F1
#
_cell.length_a   1.000
_cell.length_b   1.000
_cell.length_c   1.000
_cell.angle_alpha   90.00
_cell.angle_beta   90.00
_cell.angle_gamma   90.00
#
_symmetry.space_group_name_H-M   'P 1'
#
loop_
_entity.id
_entity.type
_entity.pdbx_description
1 polymer ?
#
loop_
_entity_poly.entity_id
_entity_poly.type
_entity_poly.pdbx_seq_one_letter_code
_entity_poly.pdbx_strand_id
1 'polypeptide(L)' 'NWIRQPAGKGLEWIGWHRVGYSGGYKASLQNKFSISLDSSSNTVTLNGVNVQPEDTAVYYCARYP' A
#
# COMPACT_ATOMS: atom_id res chain seq x y z
N ASN A 1 -5.05 4.88 0.85
CA ASN A 1 -3.58 4.87 1.02
C ASN A 1 -3.20 3.60 1.74
N TRP A 2 -2.09 2.99 1.36
CA TRP A 2 -1.47 1.89 2.09
C TRP A 2 -0.19 2.39 2.73
N ILE A 3 -0.02 2.05 4.01
CA ILE A 3 1.11 2.44 4.84
C ILE A 3 1.60 1.18 5.54
N ARG A 4 2.91 1.00 5.69
CA ARG A 4 3.49 -0.05 6.53
C ARG A 4 4.34 0.54 7.64
N GLN A 5 4.47 -0.21 8.72
CA GLN A 5 5.35 0.11 9.84
C GLN A 5 6.19 -1.10 10.21
N PRO A 6 7.45 -1.17 9.74
CA PRO A 6 8.38 -2.18 10.20
C PRO A 6 8.69 -2.02 11.71
N ALA A 7 9.01 -3.12 12.38
CA ALA A 7 9.35 -3.09 13.80
C ALA A 7 10.51 -2.11 14.07
N GLY A 8 10.34 -1.23 15.06
CA GLY A 8 11.34 -0.21 15.43
C GLY A 8 11.53 0.93 14.41
N LYS A 9 10.69 1.03 13.37
CA LYS A 9 10.74 2.10 12.37
C LYS A 9 9.46 2.94 12.35
N GLY A 10 9.57 4.11 11.72
CA GLY A 10 8.43 4.99 11.47
C GLY A 10 7.49 4.46 10.39
N LEU A 11 6.37 5.17 10.20
CA LEU A 11 5.42 4.89 9.13
C LEU A 11 6.07 5.12 7.76
N GLU A 12 5.90 4.16 6.86
CA GLU A 12 6.36 4.21 5.49
C GLU A 12 5.17 4.08 4.53
N TRP A 13 4.93 5.13 3.74
CA TRP A 13 3.90 5.10 2.72
C TRP A 13 4.29 4.15 1.57
N ILE A 14 3.36 3.26 1.20
CA ILE A 14 3.54 2.31 0.09
C ILE A 14 2.99 2.90 -1.20
N GLY A 15 1.76 3.40 -1.14
CA GLY A 15 1.04 3.78 -2.34
C GLY A 15 -0.40 4.21 -2.06
N TRP A 16 -1.06 4.72 -3.10
CA TRP A 16 -2.49 4.99 -3.06
C TRP A 16 -3.12 4.83 -4.45
N HIS A 17 -4.40 4.54 -4.43
CA HIS A 17 -5.25 4.49 -5.61
C HIS A 17 -6.58 5.19 -5.30
N ARG A 18 -7.14 5.92 -6.26
CA ARG A 18 -8.45 6.58 -6.16
C ARG A 18 -9.15 6.53 -7.52
N VAL A 19 -10.48 6.48 -7.50
CA VAL A 19 -11.28 6.56 -8.73
C VAL A 19 -11.02 7.88 -9.44
N GLY A 20 -10.74 7.83 -10.74
CA GLY A 20 -10.55 9.02 -11.58
C GLY A 20 -9.18 9.71 -11.47
N TYR A 21 -8.23 9.12 -10.73
CA TYR A 21 -6.87 9.65 -10.60
C TYR A 21 -5.84 8.57 -10.86
N SER A 22 -4.72 8.94 -11.47
CA SER A 22 -3.52 8.10 -11.53
C SER A 22 -2.97 7.95 -10.10
N GLY A 23 -2.99 6.72 -9.58
CA GLY A 23 -2.44 6.39 -8.27
C GLY A 23 -0.93 6.63 -8.18
N GLY A 24 -0.39 6.46 -6.98
CA GLY A 24 1.04 6.63 -6.72
C GLY A 24 1.63 5.45 -5.95
N TYR A 25 2.93 5.23 -6.14
CA TYR A 25 3.71 4.22 -5.43
C TYR A 25 5.03 4.79 -4.96
N LYS A 26 5.55 4.27 -3.84
CA LYS A 26 6.93 4.49 -3.45
C LYS A 26 7.82 3.62 -4.33
N ALA A 27 8.71 4.24 -5.10
CA ALA A 27 9.56 3.55 -6.08
C ALA A 27 10.34 2.35 -5.47
N SER A 28 10.83 2.49 -4.24
CA SER A 28 11.58 1.43 -3.55
C SER A 28 10.74 0.19 -3.16
N LEU A 29 9.41 0.27 -3.29
CA LEU A 29 8.47 -0.79 -2.89
C LEU A 29 7.62 -1.29 -4.07
N GLN A 30 7.78 -0.72 -5.26
CA GLN A 30 6.94 -1.00 -6.42
C GLN A 30 7.09 -2.44 -6.94
N ASN A 31 8.25 -3.07 -6.72
CA ASN A 31 8.48 -4.48 -7.06
C ASN A 31 7.94 -5.47 -6.01
N LYS A 32 7.56 -4.98 -4.81
CA LYS A 32 7.12 -5.81 -3.69
C LYS A 32 5.61 -5.87 -3.58
N PHE A 33 4.92 -4.77 -3.90
CA PHE A 33 3.48 -4.63 -3.74
C PHE A 33 2.81 -4.04 -4.97
N SER A 34 1.55 -4.44 -5.20
CA SER A 34 0.64 -3.75 -6.11
C SER A 34 -0.63 -3.35 -5.37
N ILE A 35 -1.30 -2.27 -5.80
CA ILE A 35 -2.55 -1.78 -5.20
C ILE A 35 -3.64 -1.80 -6.26
N SER A 36 -4.77 -2.43 -5.94
CA SER A 36 -5.97 -2.43 -6.77
C SER A 36 -7.13 -1.74 -6.05
N LEU A 37 -8.04 -1.16 -6.84
CA LEU A 37 -9.25 -0.49 -6.37
C LEU A 37 -10.45 -1.08 -7.09
N ASP A 38 -11.40 -1.61 -6.32
CA ASP A 38 -12.73 -1.95 -6.80
C ASP A 38 -13.72 -0.88 -6.35
N SER A 39 -14.12 -0.02 -7.29
CA SER A 39 -15.04 1.07 -7.01
C SER A 39 -16.49 0.60 -6.81
N SER A 40 -16.84 -0.62 -7.23
CA SER A 40 -18.19 -1.16 -7.02
C SER A 40 -18.44 -1.54 -5.56
N SER A 41 -17.38 -2.01 -4.87
CA SER A 41 -17.42 -2.42 -3.46
C SER A 41 -16.75 -1.43 -2.51
N ASN A 42 -16.19 -0.33 -3.01
CA ASN A 42 -15.35 0.61 -2.25
C ASN A 42 -14.16 -0.07 -1.57
N THR A 43 -13.64 -1.14 -2.16
CA THR A 43 -12.54 -1.93 -1.60
C THR A 43 -11.22 -1.50 -2.23
N VAL A 44 -10.19 -1.30 -1.40
CA VAL A 44 -8.83 -1.13 -1.88
C VAL A 44 -7.97 -2.26 -1.33
N THR A 45 -7.25 -2.95 -2.22
CA THR A 45 -6.50 -4.16 -1.89
C THR A 45 -5.02 -3.91 -2.08
N LEU A 46 -4.21 -4.31 -1.10
CA LEU A 46 -2.75 -4.39 -1.23
C LEU A 46 -2.38 -5.84 -1.52
N ASN A 47 -1.84 -6.09 -2.71
CA ASN A 47 -1.36 -7.42 -3.08
C ASN A 47 0.15 -7.49 -2.85
N GLY A 48 0.59 -8.49 -2.10
CA GLY A 48 2.01 -8.84 -2.02
C GLY A 48 2.43 -9.61 -3.26
N VAL A 49 3.39 -9.09 -4.02
CA VAL A 49 3.88 -9.71 -5.27
C VAL A 49 5.18 -10.47 -5.02
N ASN A 50 6.16 -9.80 -4.41
CA ASN A 50 7.46 -10.37 -4.09
C ASN A 50 7.89 -9.93 -2.68
N VAL A 51 7.05 -10.27 -1.70
CA VAL A 51 7.26 -9.91 -0.29
C VAL A 51 8.21 -10.92 0.32
N GLN A 52 9.22 -10.42 1.03
CA GLN A 52 10.25 -11.23 1.69
C GLN A 52 10.18 -11.06 3.21
N PRO A 53 10.84 -11.91 4.01
CA PRO A 53 10.82 -11.79 5.47
C PRO A 53 11.21 -10.40 5.99
N GLU A 54 12.14 -9.70 5.32
CA GLU A 54 12.55 -8.32 5.68
C GLU A 54 11.46 -7.27 5.49
N ASP A 55 10.37 -7.58 4.79
CA ASP A 55 9.22 -6.70 4.63
C ASP A 55 8.20 -6.79 5.76
N THR A 56 8.44 -7.65 6.74
CA THR A 56 7.58 -7.82 7.92
C THR A 56 7.30 -6.47 8.58
N ALA A 57 6.01 -6.13 8.64
CA ALA A 57 5.51 -4.86 9.14
C ALA A 57 4.04 -4.99 9.54
N VAL A 58 3.54 -4.01 10.29
CA VAL A 58 2.10 -3.78 10.41
C VAL A 58 1.64 -2.96 9.21
N TYR A 59 0.53 -3.33 8.59
CA TYR A 59 -0.02 -2.67 7.40
C TYR A 59 -1.33 -1.97 7.73
N TYR A 60 -1.44 -0.72 7.29
CA TYR A 60 -2.60 0.12 7.55
C TYR A 60 -3.21 0.59 6.23
N CYS A 61 -4.53 0.42 6.12
CA CYS A 61 -5.32 1.11 5.11
C CYS A 61 -5.78 2.46 5.70
N ALA A 62 -5.39 3.56 5.06
CA ALA A 62 -5.73 4.90 5.49
C ALA A 62 -6.49 5.65 4.38
N ARG A 63 -7.65 6.19 4.72
CA ARG A 63 -8.42 7.11 3.89
C ARG A 63 -8.12 8.54 4.32
N TYR A 64 -8.05 9.48 3.38
CA TYR A 64 -8.06 10.89 3.75
C TYR A 64 -9.35 11.22 4.50
N PRO A 65 -9.33 12.13 5.49
CA PRO A 65 -10.53 12.64 6.14
C PRO A 65 -11.55 13.16 5.12
#